data_AF-A0A537WNN7-F1
#
_entry.id   AF-A0A537WNN7-F1
#
_cell.length_a   1.000
_cell.length_b   1.000
_cell.length_c   1.000
_cell.angle_alpha   90.00
_cell.angle_beta   90.00
_cell.angle_gamma   90.00
#
_symmetry.space_group_name_H-M   'P 1'
#
loop_
_entity.id
_entity.type
_entity.pdbx_description
1 polymer ?
#
loop_
_entity_poly.entity_id
_entity_poly.type
_entity_poly.pdbx_seq_one_letter_code
_entity_poly.pdbx_strand_id
1 'polypeptide(L)'
;MRLHQNEADRKRKFNRTENVRTISPADPDSPRLYGRRNDSESLNRALEDTLFLGRAHSLGWRRQQVEMLGWALMVNAMTMARHRAAEDLEAAA
;
A
#
# COMPACT_ATOMS: atom_id res chain seq x y z
N MET A 1 -6.91 -14.95 4.35
CA MET A 1 -7.79 -15.13 5.53
C MET A 1 -9.24 -15.15 5.04
N ARG A 2 -10.12 -16.04 5.51
CA ARG A 2 -11.54 -16.11 5.08
C ARG A 2 -12.45 -16.02 6.31
N LEU A 3 -12.38 -14.90 7.01
CA LEU A 3 -13.12 -14.67 8.24
C LEU A 3 -14.61 -14.49 7.90
N HIS A 4 -15.51 -15.09 8.70
CA HIS A 4 -16.98 -15.00 8.53
C HIS A 4 -17.56 -15.59 7.23
N GLN A 5 -16.88 -16.57 6.63
CA GLN A 5 -17.37 -17.25 5.42
C GLN A 5 -18.48 -18.27 5.73
N ASN A 6 -19.59 -18.26 4.97
CA ASN A 6 -20.68 -19.24 5.11
C ASN A 6 -20.69 -20.28 3.96
N GLU A 7 -21.65 -21.22 4.01
CA GLU A 7 -21.74 -22.32 3.03
C GLU A 7 -22.12 -21.84 1.62
N ALA A 8 -23.00 -20.83 1.53
CA ALA A 8 -23.36 -20.21 0.26
C ALA A 8 -22.15 -19.52 -0.39
N ASP A 9 -21.31 -18.85 0.38
CA ASP A 9 -20.08 -18.21 -0.10
C ASP A 9 -19.08 -19.27 -0.60
N ARG A 10 -18.93 -20.38 0.14
CA ARG A 10 -18.07 -21.52 -0.24
C ARG A 10 -18.48 -22.10 -1.59
N LYS A 11 -19.78 -22.36 -1.81
CA LYS A 11 -20.31 -22.90 -3.07
C LYS A 11 -19.98 -22.01 -4.27
N ARG A 12 -19.97 -20.70 -4.08
CA ARG A 12 -19.70 -19.69 -5.11
C ARG A 12 -18.23 -19.31 -5.21
N LYS A 13 -17.37 -19.91 -4.37
CA LYS A 13 -15.96 -19.52 -4.20
C LYS A 13 -15.78 -18.03 -3.89
N PHE A 14 -16.77 -17.40 -3.25
CA PHE A 14 -16.75 -15.98 -2.91
C PHE A 14 -16.06 -15.77 -1.56
N ASN A 15 -15.04 -14.93 -1.48
CA ASN A 15 -14.40 -14.61 -0.22
C ASN A 15 -14.76 -13.19 0.23
N ARG A 16 -15.69 -13.10 1.19
CA ARG A 16 -16.23 -11.83 1.68
C ARG A 16 -15.15 -10.83 2.08
N THR A 17 -14.11 -11.30 2.77
CA THR A 17 -13.04 -10.43 3.27
C THR A 17 -12.22 -9.75 2.18
N GLU A 18 -12.16 -10.33 0.96
CA GLU A 18 -11.50 -9.65 -0.18
C GLU A 18 -12.39 -8.59 -0.83
N ASN A 19 -13.70 -8.62 -0.55
CA ASN A 19 -14.68 -7.70 -1.09
C ASN A 19 -15.04 -6.58 -0.09
N VAL A 20 -14.54 -6.65 1.14
CA VAL A 20 -14.66 -5.56 2.11
C VAL A 20 -13.76 -4.43 1.66
N ARG A 21 -14.37 -3.28 1.34
CA ARG A 21 -13.64 -2.05 1.06
C ARG A 21 -13.46 -1.27 2.35
N THR A 22 -12.25 -0.76 2.59
CA THR A 22 -11.95 0.12 3.74
C THR A 22 -12.69 1.46 3.64
N ILE A 23 -12.94 1.93 2.41
CA ILE A 23 -13.65 3.17 2.11
C ILE A 23 -14.89 2.81 1.29
N SER A 24 -16.06 3.27 1.73
CA SER A 24 -17.32 3.03 1.03
C SER A 24 -17.32 3.70 -0.35
N PRO A 25 -17.81 3.07 -1.42
CA PRO A 25 -17.99 3.74 -2.71
C PRO A 25 -18.90 4.97 -2.67
N ALA A 26 -19.79 5.05 -1.67
CA ALA A 26 -20.66 6.21 -1.45
C ALA A 26 -19.96 7.37 -0.71
N ASP A 27 -18.73 7.15 -0.21
CA ASP A 27 -17.93 8.18 0.42
C ASP A 27 -17.41 9.17 -0.66
N PRO A 28 -17.57 10.49 -0.47
CA PRO A 28 -17.06 11.49 -1.41
C PRO A 28 -15.57 11.40 -1.71
N ASP A 29 -14.76 10.90 -0.76
CA ASP A 29 -13.32 10.73 -0.94
C ASP A 29 -12.95 9.43 -1.68
N SER A 30 -13.89 8.50 -1.85
CA SER A 30 -13.63 7.21 -2.51
C SER A 30 -13.03 7.37 -3.91
N PRO A 31 -13.55 8.20 -4.83
CA PRO A 31 -12.95 8.37 -6.15
C PRO A 31 -11.51 8.88 -6.10
N ARG A 32 -11.23 9.83 -5.20
CA ARG A 32 -9.92 10.47 -5.05
C ARG A 32 -8.88 9.50 -4.46
N LEU A 33 -9.26 8.74 -3.45
CA LEU A 33 -8.36 7.82 -2.75
C LEU A 33 -8.20 6.49 -3.49
N TYR A 34 -9.28 5.96 -4.05
CA TYR A 34 -9.26 4.70 -4.79
C TYR A 34 -8.39 4.78 -6.05
N GLY A 35 -8.32 5.94 -6.71
CA GLY A 35 -7.43 6.16 -7.85
C GLY A 35 -5.94 5.97 -7.52
N ARG A 36 -5.54 6.15 -6.25
CA ARG A 36 -4.15 5.97 -5.76
C ARG A 36 -3.87 4.54 -5.28
N ARG A 37 -4.81 3.62 -5.48
CA ARG A 37 -4.68 2.22 -5.05
C ARG A 37 -3.48 1.56 -5.70
N ASN A 38 -3.31 1.71 -7.02
CA ASN A 38 -2.24 1.06 -7.76
C ASN A 38 -0.87 1.47 -7.21
N ASP A 39 -0.66 2.77 -6.97
CA ASP A 39 0.57 3.28 -6.37
C ASP A 39 0.82 2.69 -4.98
N SER A 40 -0.23 2.61 -4.16
CA SER A 40 -0.16 2.02 -2.82
C SER A 40 0.19 0.53 -2.87
N GLU A 41 -0.39 -0.22 -3.82
CA GLU A 41 -0.07 -1.64 -4.04
C GLU A 41 1.37 -1.82 -4.52
N SER A 42 1.84 -1.00 -5.45
CA SER A 42 3.23 -1.03 -5.93
C SER A 42 4.23 -0.69 -4.81
N LEU A 43 3.92 0.27 -3.94
CA LEU A 43 4.77 0.62 -2.80
C LEU A 43 4.83 -0.49 -1.75
N ASN A 44 3.70 -1.12 -1.44
CA ASN A 44 3.68 -2.28 -0.54
C ASN A 44 4.44 -3.45 -1.14
N ARG A 45 4.30 -3.68 -2.46
CA ARG A 45 5.05 -4.73 -3.15
C ARG A 45 6.55 -4.49 -3.10
N ALA A 46 6.98 -3.26 -3.36
CA ALA A 46 8.40 -2.89 -3.27
C ALA A 46 8.97 -3.12 -1.87
N LEU A 47 8.18 -2.86 -0.81
CA LEU A 47 8.56 -3.21 0.55
C LEU A 47 8.65 -4.73 0.76
N GLU A 48 7.65 -5.49 0.29
CA GLU A 48 7.67 -6.96 0.36
C GLU A 48 8.91 -7.56 -0.32
N ASP A 49 9.32 -7.02 -1.47
CA ASP A 49 10.49 -7.49 -2.21
C ASP A 49 11.80 -7.24 -1.44
N THR A 50 11.82 -6.35 -0.43
CA THR A 50 12.96 -6.17 0.48
C THR A 50 13.04 -7.24 1.58
N LEU A 51 11.99 -8.02 1.79
CA LEU A 51 11.90 -8.97 2.90
C LEU A 51 12.72 -10.24 2.61
N PHE A 52 13.57 -10.63 3.56
CA PHE A 52 14.35 -11.86 3.42
C PHE A 52 13.46 -13.09 3.54
N LEU A 53 13.32 -13.85 2.45
CA LEU A 53 12.42 -15.02 2.36
C LEU A 53 10.96 -14.69 2.76
N GLY A 54 10.49 -13.47 2.47
CA GLY A 54 9.15 -13.00 2.84
C GLY A 54 8.95 -12.81 4.35
N ARG A 55 10.04 -12.70 5.12
CA ARG A 55 10.00 -12.47 6.57
C ARG A 55 10.29 -11.01 6.87
N ALA A 56 9.47 -10.42 7.74
CA ALA A 56 9.69 -9.09 8.27
C ALA A 56 11.11 -8.96 8.86
N HIS A 57 11.75 -7.80 8.67
CA HIS A 57 13.11 -7.58 9.16
C HIS A 57 13.16 -7.57 10.69
N SER A 58 12.09 -7.10 11.34
CA SER A 58 11.95 -7.12 12.79
C SER A 58 10.76 -7.93 13.29
N LEU A 59 10.93 -8.50 14.49
CA LEU A 59 9.90 -9.22 15.22
C LEU A 59 9.06 -8.27 16.10
N GLY A 60 7.75 -8.33 15.91
CA GLY A 60 6.75 -7.64 16.71
C GLY A 60 6.26 -6.33 16.09
N TRP A 61 4.97 -6.04 16.30
CA TRP A 61 4.26 -4.96 15.61
C TRP A 61 4.88 -3.58 15.83
N ARG A 62 5.42 -3.28 17.02
CA ARG A 62 6.06 -1.98 17.30
C ARG A 62 7.32 -1.75 16.47
N ARG A 63 8.12 -2.80 16.25
CA ARG A 63 9.34 -2.69 15.45
C ARG A 63 9.02 -2.61 13.97
N GLN A 64 8.07 -3.43 13.51
CA GLN A 64 7.52 -3.33 12.16
C GLN A 64 6.92 -1.94 11.88
N GLN A 65 6.29 -1.31 12.89
CA GLN A 65 5.76 0.05 12.72
C GLN A 65 6.87 1.07 12.42
N VAL A 66 8.05 0.93 13.05
CA VAL A 66 9.22 1.77 12.77
C VAL A 66 9.73 1.53 11.35
N GLU A 67 9.76 0.28 10.88
CA GLU A 67 10.13 -0.07 9.49
C GLU A 67 9.17 0.57 8.48
N MET A 68 7.86 0.46 8.71
CA MET A 68 6.84 1.08 7.85
C MET A 68 6.98 2.60 7.79
N LEU A 69 7.23 3.26 8.93
CA LEU A 69 7.44 4.70 9.00
C LEU A 69 8.74 5.12 8.30
N GLY A 70 9.82 4.37 8.51
CA GLY A 70 11.11 4.60 7.84
C GLY A 70 11.01 4.45 6.32
N TRP A 71 10.31 3.42 5.85
CA TRP A 71 10.03 3.20 4.43
C TRP A 71 9.26 4.37 3.82
N ALA A 72 8.18 4.82 4.47
CA ALA A 72 7.38 5.96 4.01
C ALA A 72 8.21 7.26 3.94
N LEU A 73 9.05 7.51 4.96
CA LEU A 73 9.95 8.66 4.97
C LEU A 73 10.96 8.59 3.82
N MET A 74 11.59 7.44 3.60
CA MET A 74 12.57 7.23 2.54
C MET A 74 11.95 7.46 1.16
N VAL A 75 10.80 6.84 0.87
CA VAL A 75 10.11 6.98 -0.42
C VAL A 75 9.74 8.45 -0.67
N ASN A 76 9.15 9.13 0.32
CA ASN A 76 8.78 10.53 0.18
C ASN A 76 10.00 11.44 -0.06
N ALA A 77 11.09 11.22 0.67
CA ALA A 77 12.32 11.98 0.48
C ALA A 77 12.91 11.78 -0.93
N MET A 78 12.94 10.55 -1.42
CA MET A 78 13.39 10.26 -2.78
C MET A 78 12.50 10.89 -3.85
N THR A 79 11.17 10.85 -3.68
CA THR A 79 10.23 11.49 -4.59
C THR A 79 10.44 13.00 -4.64
N MET A 80 10.59 13.65 -3.47
CA MET A 80 10.88 15.08 -3.40
C MET A 80 12.20 15.44 -4.08
N ALA A 81 13.25 14.65 -3.87
CA ALA A 81 14.55 14.89 -4.50
C ALA A 81 14.47 14.78 -6.02
N ARG A 82 13.76 13.77 -6.54
CA ARG A 82 13.55 13.61 -7.99
C ARG A 82 12.70 14.72 -8.60
N HIS A 83 11.68 15.18 -7.88
CA HIS A 83 10.83 16.29 -8.34
C HIS A 83 11.64 17.57 -8.49
N ARG A 84 12.42 17.94 -7.46
CA ARG A 84 13.30 19.12 -7.51
C ARG A 84 14.29 19.05 -8.65
N ALA A 85 14.94 17.89 -8.84
CA ALA A 85 15.87 17.70 -9.94
C ALA A 85 15.21 17.84 -11.32
N ALA A 86 13.94 17.43 -11.48
CA ALA A 86 13.20 17.62 -12.72
C ALA A 86 12.85 19.09 -12.95
N GLU A 87 12.40 19.82 -11.91
CA GLU A 87 12.13 21.26 -11.97
C GLU A 87 13.40 22.05 -12.36
N ASP A 88 14.56 21.69 -11.79
CA ASP A 88 15.84 22.33 -12.10
C ASP A 88 16.24 22.11 -13.58
N LEU A 89 15.97 20.93 -14.13
CA LEU A 89 16.22 20.60 -15.53
C LEU A 89 15.28 21.37 -16.47
N GLU A 90 14.00 21.48 -16.13
CA GLU A 90 13.02 22.27 -16.89
C GLU A 90 13.35 23.75 -16.88
N ALA A 91 13.83 24.28 -15.75
CA ALA A 91 14.26 25.68 -15.65
C ALA A 91 15.55 25.99 -16.42
N ALA A 92 16.38 24.99 -16.71
CA ALA A 92 17.63 25.14 -17.45
C ALA A 92 17.48 24.97 -18.98
N ALA A 93 16.32 24.52 -19.46
CA ALA A 93 16.00 24.29 -20.87
C ALA A 93 15.35 25.52 -21.54
#